data_AF-A0A4U0HFT3-F1
#
_entry.id   AF-A0A4U0HFT3-F1
#
_cell.length_a   1.000
_cell.length_b   1.000
_cell.length_c   1.000
_cell.angle_alpha   90.00
_cell.angle_beta   90.00
_cell.angle_gamma   90.00
#
_symmetry.space_group_name_H-M   'P 1'
#
loop_
_entity.id
_entity.type
_entity.pdbx_description
1 polymer ?
#
loop_
_entity_poly.entity_id
_entity_poly.type
_entity_poly.pdbx_seq_one_letter_code
_entity_poly.pdbx_strand_id
1 'polypeptide(L)'
;MAQLPARGHVAGTGLVEAITIEPPGRPPRFAAVVTDAGQQLPGKSRDGGHPRVRLVWLGQHRVPGIVAGIRLSFEGMLFHVDGLATIYNPRYEILSPLEN
;
A
#
# COMPACT_ATOMS: atom_id res chain seq x y z
N MET A 1 -5.44 -0.55 21.91
CA MET A 1 -4.91 -0.80 20.55
C MET A 1 -6.10 -0.97 19.62
N ALA A 2 -6.48 0.08 18.88
CA ALA A 2 -7.58 -0.02 17.91
C ALA A 2 -7.17 -0.98 16.79
N GLN A 3 -8.08 -1.74 16.20
CA GLN A 3 -7.86 -2.63 15.05
C GLN A 3 -8.30 -1.91 13.77
N LEU A 4 -7.70 -2.21 12.60
CA LEU A 4 -8.19 -1.64 11.34
C LEU A 4 -9.65 -2.09 11.20
N PRO A 5 -10.57 -1.20 10.79
CA PRO A 5 -11.91 -1.65 10.49
C PRO A 5 -11.82 -2.70 9.39
N ALA A 6 -12.58 -3.79 9.50
CA ALA A 6 -12.61 -4.86 8.50
C ALA A 6 -12.88 -4.32 7.08
N ARG A 7 -13.52 -3.15 7.02
CA ARG A 7 -13.79 -2.33 5.85
C ARG A 7 -13.89 -0.86 6.30
N GLY A 8 -13.23 0.07 5.60
CA GLY A 8 -13.33 1.49 5.93
C GLY A 8 -12.37 2.37 5.13
N HIS A 9 -12.63 3.67 5.11
CA HIS A 9 -11.71 4.64 4.53
C HIS A 9 -10.51 4.81 5.46
N VAL A 10 -9.30 4.70 4.93
CA VAL A 10 -8.06 4.79 5.69
C VAL A 10 -7.06 5.68 4.98
N ALA A 11 -6.22 6.34 5.75
CA ALA A 11 -5.04 7.05 5.28
C ALA A 11 -3.82 6.56 6.06
N GLY A 12 -2.65 6.58 5.43
CA GLY A 12 -1.40 6.15 6.04
C GLY A 12 -0.19 6.62 5.26
N THR A 13 0.98 6.47 5.86
CA THR A 13 2.26 6.81 5.24
C THR A 13 3.22 5.67 5.47
N GLY A 14 3.92 5.19 4.45
CA GLY A 14 4.93 4.17 4.62
C GLY A 14 5.90 4.01 3.46
N LEU A 15 6.78 3.03 3.58
CA LEU A 15 7.82 2.70 2.62
C LEU A 15 7.34 1.62 1.64
N VAL A 16 7.51 1.83 0.34
CA VAL A 16 7.28 0.80 -0.66
C VAL A 16 8.37 -0.28 -0.54
N GLU A 17 8.00 -1.44 0.00
CA GLU A 17 8.87 -2.60 0.18
C GLU A 17 9.11 -3.32 -1.15
N ALA A 18 8.03 -3.54 -1.91
CA ALA A 18 8.08 -4.28 -3.17
C ALA A 18 7.02 -3.80 -4.15
N ILE A 19 7.26 -4.01 -5.44
CA ILE A 19 6.26 -3.82 -6.49
C ILE A 19 6.01 -5.12 -7.25
N THR A 20 4.82 -5.27 -7.80
CA THR A 20 4.44 -6.39 -8.67
C THR A 20 3.90 -5.83 -9.97
N ILE A 21 4.45 -6.31 -11.08
CA ILE A 21 4.07 -5.95 -12.44
C ILE A 21 3.59 -7.23 -13.12
N GLU A 22 2.36 -7.22 -13.65
CA GLU A 22 1.84 -8.36 -14.39
C GLU A 22 2.61 -8.58 -15.72
N PRO A 23 2.77 -9.84 -16.14
CA PRO A 23 3.43 -10.14 -17.41
C PRO A 23 2.61 -9.60 -18.61
N PRO A 24 3.26 -9.37 -19.76
CA PRO A 24 2.57 -9.00 -20.99
C PRO A 24 1.44 -9.99 -21.33
N GLY A 25 0.30 -9.47 -21.81
CA GLY A 25 -0.87 -10.26 -22.19
C GLY A 25 -1.84 -10.59 -21.04
N ARG A 26 -1.50 -10.29 -19.79
CA ARG A 26 -2.47 -10.25 -18.69
C ARG A 26 -3.13 -8.87 -18.60
N PRO A 27 -4.38 -8.78 -18.09
CA PRO A 27 -4.99 -7.49 -17.79
C PRO A 27 -4.05 -6.65 -16.91
N PRO A 28 -3.78 -5.38 -17.26
CA PRO A 28 -2.79 -4.59 -16.55
C PRO A 28 -3.20 -4.38 -15.10
N ARG A 29 -2.25 -4.69 -14.21
CA ARG A 29 -2.33 -4.42 -12.78
C ARG A 29 -0.93 -4.10 -12.27
N PHE A 30 -0.83 -3.01 -11.52
CA PHE A 30 0.37 -2.64 -10.79
C PHE A 30 0.06 -2.73 -9.31
N ALA A 31 0.89 -3.43 -8.54
CA ALA A 31 0.74 -3.50 -7.10
C ALA A 31 2.01 -3.04 -6.39
N ALA A 32 1.84 -2.40 -5.24
CA ALA A 32 2.92 -2.06 -4.32
C ALA A 32 2.57 -2.59 -2.93
N VAL A 33 3.55 -3.19 -2.26
CA VAL A 33 3.46 -3.52 -0.84
C VAL A 33 4.15 -2.42 -0.07
N VAL A 34 3.42 -1.80 0.84
CA VAL A 34 3.89 -0.70 1.69
C VAL A 34 4.02 -1.23 3.12
N THR A 35 5.19 -0.99 3.72
CA THR A 35 5.55 -1.36 5.09
C THR A 35 5.80 -0.10 5.92
N ASP A 36 5.60 -0.19 7.24
CA ASP A 36 5.68 0.96 8.17
C ASP A 36 4.68 2.05 7.84
N ALA A 37 3.40 1.72 7.96
CA ALA A 37 2.33 2.64 7.63
C ALA A 37 1.97 3.59 8.82
N GLY A 38 2.96 4.11 9.56
CA GLY A 38 2.78 4.99 10.73
C GLY A 38 1.95 4.40 11.89
N GLN A 39 1.88 5.10 13.03
CA GLN A 39 1.05 4.74 14.21
C GLN A 39 -0.47 4.64 13.94
N GLN A 40 -0.90 4.82 12.69
CA GLN A 40 -2.29 4.92 12.27
C GLN A 40 -2.82 3.66 11.57
N LEU A 41 -1.96 2.68 11.26
CA LEU A 41 -2.39 1.39 10.70
C LEU A 41 -2.32 0.24 11.70
N PRO A 42 -3.46 -0.11 12.30
CA PRO A 42 -3.53 -1.25 13.18
C PRO A 42 -3.71 -2.60 12.49
N GLY A 43 -2.62 -3.34 12.39
CA GLY A 43 -2.63 -4.76 12.08
C GLY A 43 -1.29 -5.37 12.48
N LYS A 44 -1.27 -6.26 13.47
CA LYS A 44 -0.07 -7.08 13.69
C LYS A 44 0.00 -8.02 12.49
N SER A 45 1.10 -8.03 11.73
CA SER A 45 1.33 -9.11 10.79
C SER A 45 1.21 -10.43 11.56
N ARG A 46 0.48 -11.42 11.01
CA ARG A 46 0.24 -12.70 11.71
C ARG A 46 1.54 -13.39 12.10
N ASP A 47 2.63 -13.05 11.40
CA ASP A 47 3.96 -13.61 11.58
C ASP A 47 4.92 -12.70 12.39
N GLY A 48 4.40 -11.70 13.11
CA GLY A 48 5.21 -10.81 13.96
C GLY A 48 6.01 -9.73 13.22
N GLY A 49 5.88 -9.65 11.89
CA GLY A 49 6.42 -8.56 11.07
C GLY A 49 5.65 -7.24 11.19
N HIS A 50 6.22 -6.18 10.60
CA HIS A 50 5.58 -4.87 10.50
C HIS A 50 4.25 -4.94 9.71
N PRO A 51 3.23 -4.13 10.05
CA PRO A 51 2.00 -4.03 9.26
C PRO A 51 2.31 -3.75 7.79
N ARG A 52 1.63 -4.46 6.89
CA ARG A 52 1.75 -4.32 5.44
C ARG A 52 0.41 -3.97 4.82
N VAL A 53 0.43 -3.07 3.84
CA VAL A 53 -0.72 -2.76 2.98
C VAL A 53 -0.34 -2.94 1.53
N ARG A 54 -1.23 -3.57 0.76
CA ARG A 54 -1.12 -3.71 -0.69
C ARG A 54 -1.92 -2.61 -1.38
N LEU A 55 -1.24 -1.73 -2.07
CA LEU A 55 -1.83 -0.75 -2.97
C LEU A 55 -1.93 -1.37 -4.36
N VAL A 56 -3.09 -1.32 -5.00
CA VAL A 56 -3.33 -1.93 -6.30
C VAL A 56 -3.92 -0.90 -7.26
N TRP A 57 -3.24 -0.65 -8.36
CA TRP A 57 -3.74 0.15 -9.47
C TRP A 57 -4.17 -0.76 -10.61
N LEU A 58 -5.47 -0.78 -10.88
CA LEU A 58 -6.06 -1.55 -11.97
C LEU A 58 -5.90 -0.78 -13.28
N GLY A 59 -5.64 -1.49 -14.37
CA GLY A 59 -5.47 -0.87 -15.69
C GLY A 59 -4.08 -0.28 -15.93
N GLN A 60 -3.19 -0.32 -14.94
CA GLN A 60 -1.87 0.33 -14.99
C GLN A 60 -0.74 -0.71 -15.09
N HIS A 61 0.19 -0.51 -16.03
CA HIS A 61 1.45 -1.26 -16.10
C HIS A 61 2.55 -0.63 -15.25
N ARG A 62 2.46 0.68 -15.00
CA ARG A 62 3.38 1.48 -14.19
C ARG A 62 2.58 2.57 -13.51
N VAL A 63 3.02 2.97 -12.33
CA VAL A 63 2.45 4.10 -11.59
C VAL A 63 3.57 5.12 -11.35
N PRO A 64 3.41 6.39 -11.75
CA PRO A 64 4.49 7.38 -11.69
C PRO A 64 5.10 7.51 -10.29
N GLY A 65 6.43 7.33 -10.23
CA GLY A 65 7.23 7.48 -9.01
C GLY A 65 7.02 6.41 -7.93
N ILE A 66 6.17 5.41 -8.17
CA ILE A 66 6.04 4.25 -7.27
C ILE A 66 7.09 3.21 -7.66
N VAL A 67 8.15 3.16 -6.87
CA VAL A 67 9.24 2.19 -6.96
C VAL A 67 9.59 1.68 -5.56
N ALA A 68 10.26 0.53 -5.46
CA ALA A 68 10.74 0.06 -4.17
C ALA A 68 11.72 1.08 -3.54
N GLY A 69 11.61 1.30 -2.23
CA GLY A 69 12.47 2.20 -1.47
C GLY A 69 11.95 3.64 -1.31
N ILE A 70 10.84 4.02 -1.95
CA ILE A 70 10.25 5.36 -1.75
C ILE A 70 9.25 5.37 -0.60
N ARG A 71 9.18 6.51 0.10
CA ARG A 71 8.09 6.79 1.05
C ARG A 71 6.94 7.49 0.34
N LEU A 72 5.72 7.12 0.71
CA LEU A 72 4.51 7.77 0.21
C LEU A 72 3.46 7.86 1.30
N SER A 73 2.57 8.83 1.20
CA SER A 73 1.25 8.78 1.84
C SER A 73 0.25 8.15 0.87
N PHE A 74 -0.75 7.47 1.41
CA PHE A 74 -1.83 6.84 0.67
C PHE A 74 -3.16 7.02 1.38
N GLU A 75 -4.23 7.02 0.59
CA GLU A 75 -5.60 7.15 1.05
C GLU A 75 -6.51 6.27 0.19
N GLY A 76 -7.47 5.62 0.83
CA GLY A 76 -8.57 4.97 0.13
C GLY A 76 -9.31 3.95 0.96
N MET A 77 -10.11 3.14 0.29
CA MET A 77 -10.94 2.13 0.91
C MET A 77 -10.16 0.84 1.19
N LEU A 78 -10.11 0.42 2.45
CA LEU A 78 -9.44 -0.81 2.88
C LEU A 78 -10.35 -2.02 2.71
N PHE A 79 -9.78 -3.09 2.15
CA PHE A 79 -10.34 -4.42 2.05
C PHE A 79 -9.34 -5.45 2.58
N HIS A 80 -9.81 -6.64 2.97
CA HIS A 80 -8.92 -7.78 3.23
C HIS A 80 -9.05 -8.76 2.06
N VAL A 81 -7.96 -8.96 1.32
CA VAL A 81 -7.91 -9.86 0.15
C VAL A 81 -6.74 -10.80 0.34
N ASP A 82 -7.00 -12.10 0.34
CA ASP A 82 -6.01 -13.16 0.63
C ASP A 82 -5.25 -12.94 1.95
N GLY A 83 -5.94 -12.41 2.96
CA GLY A 83 -5.36 -12.10 4.27
C GLY A 83 -4.51 -10.82 4.33
N LEU A 84 -4.41 -10.06 3.23
CA LEU A 84 -3.65 -8.82 3.17
C LEU A 84 -4.57 -7.59 3.06
N ALA A 85 -4.32 -6.59 3.92
CA ALA A 85 -4.94 -5.28 3.83
C ALA A 85 -4.64 -4.68 2.45
N THR A 86 -5.67 -4.45 1.64
CA THR A 86 -5.56 -4.07 0.23
C THR A 86 -6.41 -2.84 -0.05
N ILE A 87 -5.85 -1.87 -0.76
CA ILE A 87 -6.55 -0.68 -1.25
C ILE A 87 -6.43 -0.65 -2.78
N TYR A 88 -7.57 -0.51 -3.45
CA TYR A 88 -7.63 -0.39 -4.90
C TYR A 88 -7.71 1.08 -5.33
N ASN A 89 -6.96 1.41 -6.38
CA ASN A 89 -6.82 2.75 -6.96
C ASN A 89 -6.70 3.85 -5.89
N PRO A 90 -5.75 3.73 -4.95
CA PRO A 90 -5.59 4.71 -3.89
C PRO A 90 -5.15 6.06 -4.46
N ARG A 91 -5.52 7.12 -3.75
CA ARG A 91 -4.80 8.39 -3.84
C ARG A 91 -3.43 8.18 -3.19
N TYR A 92 -2.37 8.73 -3.78
CA TYR A 92 -1.03 8.67 -3.23
C TYR A 92 -0.27 9.98 -3.44
N GLU A 93 0.66 10.27 -2.54
CA GLU A 93 1.60 11.38 -2.65
C GLU A 93 2.99 10.88 -2.26
N ILE A 94 4.00 11.15 -3.10
CA ILE A 94 5.38 10.75 -2.82
C ILE A 94 5.94 11.71 -1.78
N LEU A 95 6.49 11.16 -0.70
CA LEU A 95 7.10 11.95 0.35
C LEU A 95 8.59 12.07 0.07
N SER A 96 9.03 13.31 -0.14
CA SER A 96 10.43 13.66 -0.26
C SER A 96 11.18 13.34 1.05
N PRO A 97 12.43 12.86 1.00
CA PRO A 97 13.28 12.73 2.19
C PRO A 97 13.67 14.06 2.85
N LEU A 98 13.31 15.20 2.25
CA LEU A 98 13.57 16.57 2.67
C LEU A 98 12.18 17.18 2.92
N GLU A 99 11.77 17.52 4.14
CA GLU A 99 12.29 18.64 4.94
C GLU A 99 12.46 18.26 6.43
N ASN A 100 13.68 18.46 6.94
CA ASN A 100 14.00 18.67 8.36
C ASN A 100 14.76 19.99 8.44
#